data_AF-A0A969AS38-F1
#
_entry.id   AF-A0A969AS38-F1
#
_cell.length_a   1.000
_cell.length_b   1.000
_cell.length_c   1.000
_cell.angle_alpha   90.00
_cell.angle_beta   90.00
_cell.angle_gamma   90.00
#
_symmetry.space_group_name_H-M   'P 1'
#
loop_
_entity.id
_entity.type
_entity.pdbx_description
1 polymer ?
#
loop_
_entity_poly.entity_id
_entity_poly.type
_entity_poly.pdbx_seq_one_letter_code
_entity_poly.pdbx_strand_id
1 'polypeptide(L)'
;MSDQGKISKGENYHGLPYQMLDFPAIFSKESIFAFRTMFWWGNFFSVTLHLQGEALKKYRKNICAHINELSSEGFFVSTGPTPWEYHYESENYKLIDIEDVARLAQENFIKLSKKIELENWAQLPFFAASQFQMLMQLAIS
;
A
#
# COMPACT_ATOMS: atom_id res chain seq x y z
N MET A 1 10.18 5.86 -14.49
CA MET A 1 9.25 4.77 -14.10
C MET A 1 9.54 3.60 -15.01
N SER A 2 9.48 2.35 -14.56
CA SER A 2 9.61 1.24 -15.53
C SER A 2 8.35 1.20 -16.39
N ASP A 3 8.51 1.10 -17.71
CA ASP A 3 7.38 1.03 -18.66
C ASP A 3 6.70 -0.35 -18.66
N GLN A 4 7.21 -1.30 -17.88
CA GLN A 4 6.66 -2.64 -17.71
C GLN A 4 6.41 -2.89 -16.22
N GLY A 5 5.18 -3.31 -15.90
CA GLY A 5 4.83 -3.80 -14.57
C GLY A 5 5.62 -5.04 -14.20
N LYS A 6 5.97 -5.18 -12.92
CA LYS A 6 6.73 -6.33 -12.43
C LYS A 6 5.79 -7.30 -11.71
N ILE A 7 5.77 -8.55 -12.15
CA ILE A 7 5.08 -9.63 -11.44
C ILE A 7 6.11 -10.45 -10.66
N SER A 8 5.85 -10.66 -9.38
CA SER A 8 6.61 -11.58 -8.51
C SER A 8 5.66 -12.57 -7.84
N LYS A 9 6.21 -13.69 -7.38
CA LYS A 9 5.47 -14.72 -6.64
C LYS A 9 6.37 -15.38 -5.62
N GLY A 10 5.76 -16.00 -4.61
CA GLY A 10 6.43 -16.84 -3.63
C GLY A 10 5.48 -17.88 -3.07
N GLU A 11 6.04 -18.89 -2.40
CA GLU A 11 5.28 -20.08 -1.97
C GLU A 11 5.08 -20.16 -0.44
N ASN A 12 5.67 -19.22 0.32
CA ASN A 12 5.73 -19.32 1.78
C ASN A 12 5.67 -17.96 2.51
N TYR A 13 4.68 -17.12 2.19
CA TYR A 13 4.36 -15.95 3.01
C TYR A 13 3.39 -16.39 4.11
N HIS A 14 3.87 -16.45 5.35
CA HIS A 14 3.14 -17.01 6.51
C HIS A 14 2.56 -18.41 6.22
N GLY A 15 3.33 -19.27 5.56
CA GLY A 15 2.91 -20.64 5.21
C GLY A 15 2.08 -20.76 3.94
N LEU A 16 1.82 -19.66 3.21
CA LEU A 16 0.92 -19.67 2.05
C LEU A 16 1.54 -19.01 0.80
N PRO A 17 1.15 -19.45 -0.42
CA PRO A 17 1.59 -18.81 -1.65
C PRO A 17 1.04 -17.40 -1.86
N TYR A 18 1.77 -16.60 -2.63
CA TYR A 18 1.35 -15.25 -3.01
C TYR A 18 1.86 -14.85 -4.40
N GLN A 19 1.22 -13.83 -4.97
CA GLN A 19 1.59 -13.20 -6.22
C GLN A 19 1.38 -11.69 -6.08
N MET A 20 2.30 -10.92 -6.64
CA MET A 20 2.29 -9.47 -6.58
C MET A 20 2.50 -8.89 -7.97
N LEU A 21 1.74 -7.85 -8.29
CA LEU A 21 1.97 -6.97 -9.42
C LEU A 21 2.36 -5.60 -8.87
N ASP A 22 3.58 -5.15 -9.16
CA ASP A 22 4.05 -3.79 -8.89
C ASP A 22 3.93 -2.95 -10.16
N PHE A 23 2.92 -2.08 -10.22
CA PHE A 23 2.75 -1.12 -11.31
C PHE A 23 1.75 0.01 -10.96
N PRO A 24 2.11 1.29 -11.18
CA PRO A 24 3.44 1.80 -11.51
C PRO A 24 4.44 1.60 -10.37
N ALA A 25 5.72 1.46 -10.71
CA ALA A 25 6.77 1.32 -9.70
C ALA A 25 8.13 1.94 -10.09
N ILE A 26 8.85 2.36 -9.05
CA ILE A 26 10.25 2.77 -9.04
C ILE A 26 10.86 2.14 -7.80
N PHE A 27 11.86 1.27 -8.00
CA PHE A 27 12.66 0.70 -6.92
C PHE A 27 14.12 1.08 -7.16
N SER A 28 14.65 1.94 -6.29
CA SER A 28 16.07 2.26 -6.23
C SER A 28 16.56 2.20 -4.78
N LYS A 29 17.86 2.44 -4.55
CA LYS A 29 18.40 2.51 -3.19
C LYS A 29 17.92 3.77 -2.46
N GLU A 30 17.62 4.82 -3.21
CA GLU A 30 17.26 6.16 -2.72
C GLU A 30 15.75 6.36 -2.61
N SER A 31 14.95 5.59 -3.35
CA SER A 31 13.51 5.80 -3.42
C SER A 31 12.75 4.51 -3.72
N ILE A 32 11.65 4.30 -3.00
CA ILE A 32 10.62 3.32 -3.36
C ILE A 32 9.33 4.07 -3.59
N PHE A 33 8.75 3.86 -4.77
CA PHE A 33 7.38 4.19 -5.10
C PHE A 33 6.80 2.95 -5.76
N ALA A 34 5.76 2.35 -5.20
CA ALA A 34 5.11 1.23 -5.86
C ALA A 34 3.62 1.22 -5.54
N PHE A 35 2.80 1.11 -6.57
CA PHE A 35 1.43 0.64 -6.41
C PHE A 35 1.40 -0.87 -6.64
N ARG A 36 1.19 -1.60 -5.56
CA ARG A 36 1.23 -3.06 -5.52
C ARG A 36 -0.17 -3.62 -5.46
N THR A 37 -0.51 -4.53 -6.37
CA THR A 37 -1.64 -5.46 -6.20
C THR A 37 -1.09 -6.79 -5.70
N MET A 38 -1.60 -7.32 -4.59
CA MET A 38 -1.21 -8.62 -4.05
C MET A 38 -2.41 -9.57 -4.07
N PHE A 39 -2.15 -10.82 -4.42
CA PHE A 39 -3.02 -11.95 -4.12
C PHE A 39 -2.31 -12.83 -3.10
N TRP A 40 -2.94 -13.04 -1.93
CA TRP A 40 -2.49 -13.98 -0.92
C TRP A 40 -3.46 -15.16 -0.86
N TRP A 41 -2.99 -16.35 -1.22
CA TRP A 41 -3.85 -17.52 -1.42
C TRP A 41 -4.61 -17.85 -0.14
N GLY A 42 -5.90 -18.14 -0.27
CA GLY A 42 -6.79 -18.48 0.84
C GLY A 42 -7.11 -17.32 1.79
N ASN A 43 -6.64 -16.10 1.50
CA ASN A 43 -6.85 -14.92 2.35
C ASN A 43 -7.62 -13.81 1.62
N PHE A 44 -6.94 -13.01 0.79
CA PHE A 44 -7.52 -11.83 0.16
C PHE A 44 -6.70 -11.34 -1.04
N PHE A 45 -7.24 -10.36 -1.74
CA PHE A 45 -6.47 -9.46 -2.60
C PHE A 45 -6.27 -8.12 -1.90
N SER A 46 -5.20 -7.42 -2.20
CA SER A 46 -4.97 -6.07 -1.68
C SER A 46 -4.30 -5.17 -2.70
N VAL A 47 -4.49 -3.87 -2.51
CA VAL A 47 -3.71 -2.84 -3.18
C VAL A 47 -2.97 -2.01 -2.15
N THR A 48 -1.73 -1.65 -2.44
CA THR A 48 -0.86 -0.92 -1.52
C THR A 48 -0.06 0.12 -2.26
N LEU A 49 -0.14 1.38 -1.84
CA LEU A 49 0.86 2.39 -2.19
C LEU A 49 1.99 2.32 -1.17
N HIS A 50 3.18 1.94 -1.63
CA HIS A 50 4.40 1.86 -0.83
C HIS A 50 5.33 3.02 -1.20
N LEU A 51 5.65 3.85 -0.21
CA LEU A 51 6.55 4.98 -0.31
C LEU A 51 7.71 4.85 0.66
N GLN A 52 8.93 5.04 0.18
CA GLN A 52 10.16 5.13 0.99
C GLN A 52 11.14 6.11 0.34
N GLY A 53 12.01 6.71 1.14
CA GLY A 53 13.08 7.57 0.63
C GLY A 53 12.55 8.85 -0.04
N GLU A 54 13.10 9.21 -1.20
CA GLU A 54 12.74 10.48 -1.88
C GLU A 54 11.26 10.58 -2.24
N ALA A 55 10.62 9.49 -2.68
CA ALA A 55 9.19 9.47 -2.94
C ALA A 55 8.38 9.79 -1.67
N LEU A 56 8.74 9.19 -0.53
CA LEU A 56 8.07 9.50 0.73
C LEU A 56 8.30 10.96 1.13
N LYS A 57 9.53 11.47 1.07
CA LYS A 57 9.82 12.88 1.39
C LYS A 57 8.96 13.84 0.56
N LYS A 58 8.79 13.54 -0.73
CA LYS A 58 7.98 14.35 -1.65
C LYS A 58 6.50 14.37 -1.27
N TYR A 59 5.92 13.21 -0.93
CA TYR A 59 4.48 13.06 -0.80
C TYR A 59 3.95 13.04 0.65
N ARG A 60 4.85 12.97 1.66
CA ARG A 60 4.47 12.90 3.08
C ARG A 60 3.54 14.03 3.51
N LYS A 61 3.83 15.26 3.08
CA LYS A 61 3.03 16.43 3.45
C LYS A 61 1.56 16.27 3.01
N ASN A 62 1.33 15.75 1.80
CA ASN A 62 -0.01 15.54 1.27
C ASN A 62 -0.74 14.42 1.99
N ILE A 63 -0.04 13.31 2.30
CA ILE A 63 -0.60 12.21 3.09
C ILE A 63 -1.06 12.71 4.46
N CYS A 64 -0.23 13.47 5.17
CA CYS A 64 -0.59 14.07 6.44
C CYS A 64 -1.75 15.08 6.32
N ALA A 65 -1.78 15.86 5.23
CA ALA A 65 -2.83 16.85 5.00
C ALA A 65 -4.20 16.21 4.70
N HIS A 66 -4.22 15.06 4.03
CA HIS A 66 -5.46 14.36 3.64
C HIS A 66 -5.76 13.12 4.49
N ILE A 67 -5.25 13.08 5.74
CA ILE A 67 -5.39 11.90 6.58
C ILE A 67 -6.85 11.60 6.94
N ASN A 68 -7.67 12.64 7.07
CA ASN A 68 -9.10 12.50 7.36
C ASN A 68 -9.84 11.86 6.18
N GLU A 69 -9.55 12.28 4.95
CA GLU A 69 -10.13 11.66 3.75
C GLU A 69 -9.68 10.20 3.63
N LEU A 70 -8.38 9.93 3.81
CA LEU A 70 -7.84 8.56 3.80
C LEU A 70 -8.48 7.67 4.88
N SER A 71 -8.73 8.22 6.06
CA SER A 71 -9.41 7.52 7.16
C SER A 71 -10.87 7.23 6.82
N SER A 72 -11.60 8.22 6.29
CA SER A 72 -13.00 8.06 5.89
C SER A 72 -13.20 7.02 4.77
N GLU A 73 -12.20 6.87 3.91
CA GLU A 73 -12.17 5.88 2.82
C GLU A 73 -11.72 4.49 3.30
N GLY A 74 -11.41 4.33 4.60
CA GLY A 74 -11.07 3.05 5.20
C GLY A 74 -9.71 2.51 4.76
N PHE A 75 -8.73 3.39 4.51
CA PHE A 75 -7.36 2.93 4.26
C PHE A 75 -6.71 2.39 5.53
N PHE A 76 -5.90 1.36 5.36
CA PHE A 76 -4.96 0.87 6.35
C PHE A 76 -3.61 1.55 6.17
N VAL A 77 -2.88 1.73 7.26
CA VAL A 77 -1.53 2.27 7.28
C VAL A 77 -0.57 1.32 7.99
N SER A 78 0.66 1.21 7.48
CA SER A 78 1.68 0.34 8.09
C SER A 78 2.08 0.79 9.49
N THR A 79 2.19 -0.17 10.39
CA THR A 79 2.70 -0.07 11.77
C THR A 79 3.88 -1.00 12.04
N GLY A 80 4.12 -1.97 11.14
CA GLY A 80 5.18 -2.96 11.32
C GLY A 80 6.59 -2.39 11.21
N PRO A 81 7.59 -3.11 11.76
CA PRO A 81 8.98 -2.64 11.78
C PRO A 81 9.67 -2.71 10.41
N THR A 82 9.10 -3.44 9.45
CA THR A 82 9.68 -3.60 8.11
C THR A 82 8.65 -3.32 7.01
N PRO A 83 9.08 -2.83 5.83
CA PRO A 83 8.17 -2.58 4.73
C PRO A 83 7.70 -3.87 4.02
N TRP A 84 8.22 -5.05 4.38
CA TRP A 84 8.08 -6.27 3.59
C TRP A 84 6.96 -7.21 4.03
N GLU A 85 6.15 -6.80 5.02
CA GLU A 85 4.98 -7.55 5.49
C GLU A 85 3.67 -7.02 4.87
N TYR A 86 2.71 -7.89 4.60
CA TYR A 86 1.44 -7.61 3.92
C TYR A 86 0.18 -8.16 4.61
N HIS A 87 0.32 -8.90 5.72
CA HIS A 87 -0.82 -9.38 6.53
C HIS A 87 -1.47 -8.24 7.33
N TYR A 88 -2.79 -8.30 7.54
CA TYR A 88 -3.58 -7.22 8.14
C TYR A 88 -3.80 -7.40 9.64
N GLU A 89 -2.75 -7.82 10.35
CA GLU A 89 -2.76 -7.92 11.82
C GLU A 89 -2.19 -6.65 12.46
N SER A 90 -2.50 -6.43 13.74
CA SER A 90 -2.23 -5.19 14.48
C SER A 90 -0.74 -4.78 14.49
N GLU A 91 0.15 -5.78 14.44
CA GLU A 91 1.59 -5.63 14.39
C GLU A 91 2.13 -5.17 13.02
N ASN A 92 1.31 -5.14 11.97
CA ASN A 92 1.72 -4.74 10.62
C ASN A 92 0.86 -3.65 9.98
N TYR A 93 -0.46 -3.71 10.14
CA TYR A 93 -1.40 -2.69 9.66
C TYR A 93 -2.47 -2.36 10.70
N LYS A 94 -2.92 -1.11 10.66
CA LYS A 94 -4.17 -0.68 11.30
C LYS A 94 -4.93 0.24 10.38
N LEU A 95 -6.22 0.45 10.64
CA LEU A 95 -6.97 1.54 10.01
C LEU A 95 -6.27 2.87 10.30
N ILE A 96 -6.12 3.70 9.28
CA ILE A 96 -5.50 5.02 9.42
C ILE A 96 -6.43 5.94 10.21
N ASP A 97 -5.84 6.69 11.13
CA ASP A 97 -6.55 7.63 11.98
C ASP A 97 -5.83 9.00 12.01
N ILE A 98 -6.55 10.07 12.39
CA ILE A 98 -5.98 11.41 12.57
C ILE A 98 -4.80 11.42 13.55
N GLU A 99 -4.79 10.53 14.54
CA GLU A 99 -3.71 10.37 15.51
C GLU A 99 -2.39 9.89 14.86
N ASP A 100 -2.44 9.33 13.65
CA ASP A 100 -1.25 8.85 12.95
C ASP A 100 -0.39 9.98 12.36
N VAL A 101 -0.87 11.22 12.25
CA VAL A 101 -0.11 12.32 11.60
C VAL A 101 1.29 12.48 12.18
N ALA A 102 1.41 12.50 13.51
CA ALA A 102 2.68 12.72 14.19
C ALA A 102 3.67 11.56 13.95
N ARG A 103 3.16 10.33 13.94
CA ARG A 103 3.96 9.13 13.64
C ARG A 103 4.39 9.12 12.18
N LEU A 104 3.45 9.30 11.26
CA LEU A 104 3.69 9.36 9.82
C LEU A 104 4.57 10.54 9.42
N ALA A 105 4.79 11.55 10.26
CA ALA A 105 5.79 12.59 10.03
C ALA A 105 7.24 12.06 10.13
N GLN A 106 7.45 11.00 10.91
CA GLN A 106 8.77 10.49 11.29
C GLN A 106 9.11 9.13 10.68
N GLU A 107 8.12 8.37 10.21
CA GLU A 107 8.33 7.04 9.65
C GLU A 107 9.28 7.03 8.45
N ASN A 108 10.11 6.00 8.33
CA ASN A 108 11.05 5.87 7.21
C ASN A 108 10.38 5.34 5.93
N PHE A 109 9.24 4.68 6.06
CA PHE A 109 8.39 4.23 4.95
C PHE A 109 6.92 4.39 5.33
N ILE A 110 6.04 4.50 4.35
CA ILE A 110 4.59 4.46 4.54
C ILE A 110 4.00 3.48 3.52
N LYS A 111 3.12 2.60 4.00
CA LYS A 111 2.23 1.81 3.15
C LYS A 111 0.78 2.20 3.43
N LEU A 112 0.08 2.69 2.42
CA LEU A 112 -1.37 2.89 2.45
C LEU A 112 -2.02 1.72 1.70
N SER A 113 -2.87 0.95 2.36
CA SER A 113 -3.34 -0.33 1.85
C SER A 113 -4.85 -0.49 2.00
N LYS A 114 -5.50 -1.15 1.04
CA LYS A 114 -6.86 -1.67 1.19
C LYS A 114 -6.94 -3.08 0.63
N LYS A 115 -7.75 -3.92 1.26
CA LYS A 115 -8.01 -5.29 0.83
C LYS A 115 -9.42 -5.45 0.29
N ILE A 116 -9.58 -6.46 -0.56
CA ILE A 116 -10.85 -6.96 -1.05
C ILE A 116 -10.89 -8.48 -0.84
N GLU A 117 -11.99 -8.94 -0.27
CA GLU A 117 -12.18 -10.36 0.07
C GLU A 117 -12.24 -11.22 -1.19
N LEU A 118 -11.86 -12.51 -1.07
CA LEU A 118 -11.70 -13.42 -2.20
C LEU A 118 -12.98 -13.61 -3.01
N GLU A 119 -14.13 -13.59 -2.35
CA GLU A 119 -15.45 -13.74 -2.98
C GLU A 119 -15.71 -12.63 -4.02
N ASN A 120 -15.05 -11.48 -3.86
CA ASN A 120 -15.20 -10.31 -4.72
C ASN A 120 -14.05 -10.19 -5.75
N TRP A 121 -13.28 -11.26 -6.02
CA TRP A 121 -12.14 -11.24 -6.94
C TRP A 121 -12.46 -10.65 -8.33
N ALA A 122 -13.69 -10.86 -8.84
CA ALA A 122 -14.12 -10.35 -10.13
C ALA A 122 -14.11 -8.81 -10.19
N GLN A 123 -14.21 -8.14 -9.03
CA GLN A 123 -14.17 -6.68 -8.91
C GLN A 123 -12.75 -6.13 -8.79
N LEU A 124 -11.72 -6.99 -8.63
CA LEU A 124 -10.35 -6.58 -8.39
C LEU A 124 -9.83 -5.53 -9.39
N PRO A 125 -10.04 -5.64 -10.72
CA PRO A 125 -9.55 -4.63 -11.65
C PRO A 125 -10.16 -3.24 -11.39
N PHE A 126 -11.47 -3.18 -11.17
CA PHE A 126 -12.18 -1.92 -10.87
C PHE A 126 -11.77 -1.36 -9.51
N PHE A 127 -11.73 -2.23 -8.50
CA PHE A 127 -11.27 -1.88 -7.16
C PHE A 127 -9.86 -1.27 -7.19
N ALA A 128 -8.91 -1.94 -7.85
CA ALA A 128 -7.52 -1.48 -7.93
C ALA A 128 -7.40 -0.15 -8.67
N ALA A 129 -8.10 0.01 -9.81
CA ALA A 129 -8.10 1.27 -10.56
C ALA A 129 -8.68 2.44 -9.74
N SER A 130 -9.81 2.20 -9.06
CA SER A 130 -10.45 3.18 -8.19
C SER A 130 -9.55 3.61 -7.03
N GLN A 131 -8.92 2.65 -6.34
CA GLN A 131 -8.02 2.97 -5.22
C GLN A 131 -6.76 3.69 -5.70
N PHE A 132 -6.22 3.31 -6.87
CA PHE A 132 -5.09 4.00 -7.47
C PHE A 132 -5.41 5.48 -7.74
N GLN A 133 -6.55 5.76 -8.40
CA GLN A 133 -6.97 7.12 -8.71
C GLN A 133 -7.13 7.98 -7.44
N MET A 134 -7.77 7.42 -6.42
CA MET A 134 -7.96 8.09 -5.13
C MET A 134 -6.63 8.42 -4.45
N LEU A 135 -5.69 7.47 -4.43
CA LEU A 135 -4.36 7.70 -3.87
C LEU A 135 -3.56 8.73 -4.69
N MET A 136 -3.71 8.74 -6.01
CA MET A 136 -3.06 9.76 -6.84
C MET A 136 -3.59 11.17 -6.51
N GLN A 137 -4.89 11.29 -6.24
CA GLN A 137 -5.52 12.57 -5.90
C GLN A 137 -5.16 13.05 -4.49
N LEU A 138 -5.20 12.17 -3.49
CA LEU A 138 -5.05 12.55 -2.07
C LEU A 138 -3.59 12.54 -1.59
N ALA A 139 -2.78 11.60 -2.06
CA ALA A 139 -1.42 11.40 -1.56
C ALA A 139 -0.34 11.97 -2.49
N ILE A 140 -0.56 11.98 -3.82
CA ILE A 140 0.50 12.20 -4.83
C ILE A 140 0.34 13.54 -5.58
N SER A 141 -0.66 14.35 -5.22
CA SER A 141 -1.01 15.62 -5.87
C SER A 141 -0.03 16.77 -5.71
#